data_AF-A0A1X0R3J3-F1
#
_entry.id   AF-A0A1X0R3J3-F1
#
_cell.length_a   1.000
_cell.length_b   1.000
_cell.length_c   1.000
_cell.angle_alpha   90.00
_cell.angle_beta   90.00
_cell.angle_gamma   90.00
#
_symmetry.space_group_name_H-M   'P 1'
#
loop_
_entity.id
_entity.type
_entity.pdbx_description
1 polymer ?
#
loop_
_entity_poly.entity_id
_entity_poly.type
_entity_poly.pdbx_seq_one_letter_code
_entity_poly.pdbx_strand_id
1 'polypeptide(L)'
;MTFIVDHQQFFKDCVDFTVQHNIGVVRKKAARLVSIASLQQFVEQKYGDQCSYYFAMSKGLDDFINSRGKIYKSFVSCGDWKRWDFELMYTNDYYSDPRFAYRYFPELVENKSSHTLLFICYSEENHHSYLEDIRSNRKMMERDQELSEEIMNLYRELKPTQAMIDDRRSLKNRIQYRLNQVWPDMDLKVAVFG
;
A
#
# COMPACT_ATOMS: atom_id res chain seq x y z
N MET A 1 -27.44 -31.95 -19.43
CA MET A 1 -27.90 -30.56 -19.27
C MET A 1 -26.72 -29.68 -19.65
N THR A 2 -26.80 -28.94 -20.75
CA THR A 2 -25.71 -28.06 -21.21
C THR A 2 -25.76 -26.81 -20.34
N PHE A 3 -24.83 -26.67 -19.39
CA PHE A 3 -24.70 -25.44 -18.62
C PHE A 3 -24.20 -24.34 -19.56
N ILE A 4 -25.04 -23.33 -19.81
CA ILE A 4 -24.57 -22.10 -20.43
C ILE A 4 -23.89 -21.31 -19.33
N VAL A 5 -22.56 -21.25 -19.40
CA VAL A 5 -21.72 -20.53 -18.45
C VAL A 5 -21.84 -19.03 -18.74
N ASP A 6 -22.49 -18.28 -17.85
CA ASP A 6 -22.63 -16.83 -17.98
C ASP A 6 -21.43 -16.13 -17.33
N HIS A 7 -20.36 -15.96 -18.12
CA HIS A 7 -19.18 -15.24 -17.69
C HIS A 7 -19.48 -13.78 -17.30
N GLN A 8 -20.47 -13.11 -17.90
CA GLN A 8 -20.79 -11.73 -17.54
C GLN A 8 -21.37 -11.66 -16.13
N GLN A 9 -22.31 -12.55 -15.82
CA GLN A 9 -22.88 -12.66 -14.48
C GLN A 9 -21.82 -13.07 -13.45
N PHE A 10 -20.90 -13.98 -13.80
CA PHE A 10 -19.77 -14.36 -12.95
C PHE A 10 -18.92 -13.16 -12.53
N PHE A 11 -18.48 -12.35 -13.51
CA PHE A 11 -17.63 -11.19 -13.21
C PHE A 11 -18.40 -10.12 -12.44
N LYS A 12 -19.69 -9.90 -12.75
CA LYS A 12 -20.55 -9.01 -11.97
C LYS A 12 -20.59 -9.42 -10.50
N ASP A 13 -20.81 -10.70 -10.23
CA ASP A 13 -20.89 -11.24 -8.88
C ASP A 13 -19.57 -11.12 -8.11
N CYS A 14 -18.43 -11.27 -8.80
CA CYS A 14 -17.10 -11.02 -8.20
C CYS A 14 -16.94 -9.55 -7.74
N VAL A 15 -17.37 -8.60 -8.56
CA VAL A 15 -17.27 -7.18 -8.23
C VAL A 15 -18.26 -6.81 -7.13
N ASP A 16 -19.52 -7.28 -7.21
CA ASP A 16 -20.52 -7.05 -6.17
C ASP A 16 -20.02 -7.56 -4.81
N PHE A 17 -19.44 -8.77 -4.78
CA PHE A 17 -18.82 -9.32 -3.57
C PHE A 17 -17.71 -8.41 -3.06
N THR A 18 -16.83 -7.94 -3.95
CA THR A 18 -15.68 -7.09 -3.60
C THR A 18 -16.12 -5.73 -3.03
N VAL A 19 -17.19 -5.14 -3.58
CA VAL A 19 -17.75 -3.87 -3.08
C VAL A 19 -18.33 -4.05 -1.68
N GLN A 20 -19.01 -5.17 -1.42
CA GLN A 20 -19.65 -5.47 -0.13
C GLN A 20 -18.65 -5.88 0.96
N HIS A 21 -17.60 -6.60 0.60
CA HIS A 21 -16.63 -7.19 1.53
C HIS A 21 -15.25 -6.51 1.47
N ASN A 22 -15.24 -5.26 1.01
CA ASN A 22 -14.02 -4.50 0.80
C ASN A 22 -13.16 -4.43 2.07
N ILE A 23 -11.89 -4.83 1.95
CA ILE A 23 -10.94 -4.90 3.07
C ILE A 23 -10.11 -3.62 3.27
N GLY A 24 -10.30 -2.61 2.41
CA GLY A 24 -9.65 -1.31 2.54
C GLY A 24 -10.50 -0.26 3.26
N VAL A 25 -9.88 0.82 3.75
CA VAL A 25 -10.61 1.96 4.31
C VAL A 25 -11.55 2.57 3.26
N VAL A 26 -12.86 2.56 3.52
CA VAL A 26 -13.88 2.97 2.56
C VAL A 26 -13.81 4.48 2.30
N ARG A 27 -13.53 4.84 1.04
CA ARG A 27 -13.58 6.21 0.53
C ARG A 27 -14.35 6.27 -0.79
N LYS A 28 -15.06 7.36 -1.04
CA LYS A 28 -16.00 7.48 -2.17
C LYS A 28 -15.34 7.24 -3.55
N LYS A 29 -14.11 7.73 -3.74
CA LYS A 29 -13.36 7.59 -5.01
C LYS A 29 -12.32 6.47 -5.03
N ALA A 30 -12.08 5.79 -3.90
CA ALA A 30 -11.03 4.78 -3.83
C ALA A 30 -11.45 3.48 -4.53
N ALA A 31 -10.46 2.69 -4.93
CA ALA A 31 -10.68 1.31 -5.36
C ALA A 31 -11.34 0.48 -4.23
N ARG A 32 -11.91 -0.65 -4.61
CA ARG A 32 -12.40 -1.69 -3.68
C ARG A 32 -11.54 -2.92 -3.89
N LEU A 33 -11.31 -3.67 -2.83
CA LEU A 33 -10.47 -4.84 -2.92
C LEU A 33 -10.81 -5.91 -1.89
N VAL A 34 -10.50 -7.14 -2.26
CA VAL A 34 -10.55 -8.34 -1.43
C VAL A 34 -9.32 -9.21 -1.74
N SER A 35 -9.04 -10.20 -0.90
CA SER A 35 -8.05 -11.22 -1.27
C SER A 35 -8.63 -12.17 -2.32
N ILE A 36 -7.80 -12.69 -3.22
CA ILE A 36 -8.21 -13.75 -4.16
C ILE A 36 -8.70 -14.99 -3.40
N ALA A 37 -8.10 -15.32 -2.26
CA ALA A 37 -8.52 -16.44 -1.44
C ALA A 37 -9.97 -16.30 -0.93
N SER A 38 -10.35 -15.11 -0.43
CA SER A 38 -11.73 -14.84 -0.03
C SER A 38 -12.70 -14.84 -1.21
N LEU A 39 -12.27 -14.34 -2.37
CA LEU A 39 -13.10 -14.34 -3.58
C LEU A 39 -13.31 -15.77 -4.11
N GLN A 40 -12.27 -16.62 -4.05
CA GLN A 40 -12.35 -18.05 -4.38
C GLN A 40 -13.40 -18.75 -3.54
N GLN A 41 -13.36 -18.57 -2.21
CA GLN A 41 -14.34 -19.18 -1.31
C GLN A 41 -15.77 -18.79 -1.66
N PHE A 42 -16.00 -17.51 -1.97
CA PHE A 42 -17.31 -17.03 -2.43
C PHE A 42 -17.74 -17.69 -3.74
N VAL A 43 -16.85 -17.73 -4.74
CA VAL A 43 -17.13 -18.32 -6.05
C VAL A 43 -17.46 -19.80 -5.93
N GLU A 44 -16.69 -20.56 -5.17
CA GLU A 44 -16.92 -21.98 -4.92
C GLU A 44 -18.26 -22.22 -4.23
N GLN A 45 -18.61 -21.40 -3.24
CA GLN A 45 -19.90 -21.49 -2.55
C GLN A 45 -21.08 -21.16 -3.46
N LYS A 46 -20.93 -20.17 -4.34
CA LYS A 46 -22.03 -19.67 -5.19
C LYS A 46 -22.27 -20.53 -6.43
N TYR A 47 -21.20 -20.97 -7.09
CA TYR A 47 -21.28 -21.67 -8.37
C TYR A 47 -21.04 -23.19 -8.24
N GLY A 48 -20.49 -23.66 -7.12
CA GLY A 48 -20.30 -25.08 -6.82
C GLY A 48 -19.64 -25.82 -7.97
N ASP A 49 -20.29 -26.87 -8.45
CA ASP A 49 -19.81 -27.73 -9.54
C ASP A 49 -19.55 -26.96 -10.86
N GLN A 50 -20.19 -25.80 -11.05
CA GLN A 50 -19.95 -24.96 -12.24
C GLN A 50 -18.55 -24.35 -12.26
N CYS A 51 -17.86 -24.24 -11.11
CA CYS A 51 -16.49 -23.74 -11.03
C CYS A 51 -15.53 -24.54 -11.92
N SER A 52 -15.74 -25.86 -12.01
CA SER A 52 -14.95 -26.73 -12.88
C SER A 52 -15.05 -26.33 -14.36
N TYR A 53 -16.19 -25.76 -14.79
CA TYR A 53 -16.41 -25.27 -16.15
C TYR A 53 -15.79 -23.89 -16.36
N TYR A 54 -15.93 -22.96 -15.39
CA TYR A 54 -15.27 -21.65 -15.46
C TYR A 54 -13.75 -21.81 -15.53
N PHE A 55 -13.19 -22.71 -14.71
CA PHE A 55 -11.75 -22.91 -14.59
C PHE A 55 -11.20 -24.02 -15.48
N ALA A 56 -11.99 -24.62 -16.37
CA ALA A 56 -11.59 -25.80 -17.15
C ALA A 56 -10.27 -25.62 -17.92
N MET A 57 -9.95 -24.38 -18.29
CA MET A 57 -8.75 -23.99 -19.04
C MET A 57 -7.81 -23.08 -18.24
N SER A 58 -8.03 -22.92 -16.94
CA SER A 58 -7.30 -22.00 -16.07
C SER A 58 -6.71 -22.73 -14.88
N LYS A 59 -5.56 -22.27 -14.38
CA LYS A 59 -4.88 -22.87 -13.22
C LYS A 59 -5.50 -22.51 -11.86
N GLY A 60 -6.55 -21.68 -11.86
CA GLY A 60 -7.22 -21.14 -10.70
C GLY A 60 -8.06 -19.92 -11.07
N LEU A 61 -8.72 -19.32 -10.08
CA LEU A 61 -9.53 -18.12 -10.27
C LEU A 61 -8.71 -16.91 -10.70
N ASP A 62 -7.50 -16.73 -10.18
CA ASP A 62 -6.60 -15.65 -10.56
C ASP A 62 -6.23 -15.73 -12.05
N ASP A 63 -5.89 -16.92 -12.54
CA ASP A 63 -5.58 -17.16 -13.95
C ASP A 63 -6.83 -17.00 -14.85
N PHE A 64 -7.99 -17.46 -14.38
CA PHE A 64 -9.26 -17.23 -15.06
C PHE A 64 -9.61 -15.75 -15.17
N ILE A 65 -9.52 -15.00 -14.06
CA ILE A 65 -9.75 -13.56 -14.02
C ILE A 65 -8.77 -12.84 -14.95
N ASN A 66 -7.48 -13.19 -14.92
CA ASN A 66 -6.48 -12.55 -15.78
C ASN A 66 -6.70 -12.81 -17.28
N SER A 67 -7.11 -14.03 -17.64
CA SER A 67 -7.27 -14.43 -19.04
C SER A 67 -8.63 -14.02 -19.63
N ARG A 68 -9.72 -14.18 -18.87
CA ARG A 68 -11.09 -13.94 -19.33
C ARG A 68 -11.66 -12.62 -18.84
N GLY A 69 -11.26 -12.11 -17.68
CA GLY A 69 -11.82 -10.89 -17.12
C GLY A 69 -11.61 -9.66 -18.01
N LYS A 70 -10.52 -9.61 -18.77
CA LYS A 70 -10.27 -8.54 -19.76
C LYS A 70 -11.31 -8.48 -20.89
N ILE A 71 -11.98 -9.59 -21.18
CA ILE A 71 -13.02 -9.68 -22.22
C ILE A 71 -14.37 -9.23 -21.65
N TYR A 72 -14.62 -9.51 -20.37
CA TYR A 72 -15.93 -9.30 -19.73
C TYR A 72 -16.00 -8.04 -18.86
N LYS A 73 -14.87 -7.36 -18.64
CA LYS A 73 -14.84 -6.05 -17.97
C LYS A 73 -15.68 -5.02 -18.73
N SER A 74 -16.29 -4.11 -17.99
CA SER A 74 -17.06 -2.97 -18.52
C SER A 74 -18.37 -3.31 -19.26
N PHE A 75 -18.80 -4.59 -19.34
CA PHE A 75 -20.08 -4.98 -19.94
C PHE A 75 -21.27 -4.97 -18.98
N VAL A 76 -21.01 -4.86 -17.68
CA VAL A 76 -22.04 -4.98 -16.65
C VAL A 76 -21.86 -3.89 -15.62
N SER A 77 -22.91 -3.11 -15.34
CA SER A 77 -22.85 -2.11 -14.25
C SER A 77 -22.83 -2.81 -12.89
N CYS A 78 -22.04 -2.27 -11.97
CA CYS A 78 -21.92 -2.78 -10.60
C CYS A 78 -22.16 -1.63 -9.62
N GLY A 79 -23.22 -1.75 -8.81
CA GLY A 79 -23.66 -0.66 -7.93
C GLY A 79 -23.83 0.66 -8.69
N ASP A 80 -23.14 1.70 -8.21
CA ASP A 80 -23.13 3.03 -8.82
C ASP A 80 -22.14 3.16 -10.00
N TRP A 81 -21.36 2.12 -10.29
CA TRP A 81 -20.34 2.14 -11.33
C TRP A 81 -20.94 1.74 -12.67
N LYS A 82 -21.00 2.72 -13.59
CA LYS A 82 -21.42 2.48 -14.97
C LYS A 82 -20.37 1.70 -15.75
N ARG A 83 -19.09 1.98 -15.50
CA ARG A 83 -17.94 1.23 -16.00
C ARG A 83 -16.98 0.93 -14.87
N TRP A 84 -16.41 -0.25 -14.91
CA TRP A 84 -15.44 -0.69 -13.91
C TRP A 84 -14.38 -1.56 -14.58
N ASP A 85 -13.20 -1.54 -13.98
CA ASP A 85 -12.07 -2.38 -14.36
C ASP A 85 -11.46 -2.99 -13.10
N PHE A 86 -10.50 -3.89 -13.27
CA PHE A 86 -9.83 -4.57 -12.17
C PHE A 86 -8.35 -4.81 -12.45
N GLU A 87 -7.62 -5.01 -11.36
CA GLU A 87 -6.22 -5.42 -11.37
C GLU A 87 -5.99 -6.50 -10.31
N LEU A 88 -5.04 -7.39 -10.59
CA LEU A 88 -4.52 -8.34 -9.62
C LEU A 88 -3.13 -7.88 -9.18
N MET A 89 -2.91 -7.78 -7.88
CA MET A 89 -1.65 -7.28 -7.34
C MET A 89 -1.33 -7.94 -6.01
N TYR A 90 -0.08 -8.33 -5.80
CA TYR A 90 0.35 -8.79 -4.50
C TYR A 90 0.48 -7.60 -3.54
N THR A 91 0.23 -7.84 -2.26
CA THR A 91 0.31 -6.80 -1.22
C THR A 91 1.65 -6.06 -1.16
N ASN A 92 2.78 -6.70 -1.45
CA ASN A 92 4.09 -6.04 -1.52
C ASN A 92 4.13 -4.95 -2.61
N ASP A 93 3.62 -5.27 -3.80
CA ASP A 93 3.57 -4.37 -4.95
C ASP A 93 2.51 -3.29 -4.72
N TYR A 94 1.40 -3.66 -4.07
CA TYR A 94 0.29 -2.78 -3.72
C TYR A 94 0.72 -1.57 -2.88
N TYR A 95 1.49 -1.80 -1.82
CA TYR A 95 2.00 -0.72 -0.98
C TYR A 95 3.10 0.11 -1.64
N SER A 96 3.77 -0.47 -2.64
CA SER A 96 4.82 0.21 -3.41
C SER A 96 4.24 1.02 -4.59
N ASP A 97 2.96 0.81 -4.93
CA ASP A 97 2.31 1.48 -6.04
C ASP A 97 2.10 2.98 -5.71
N PRO A 98 2.46 3.91 -6.63
CA PRO A 98 2.23 5.34 -6.43
C PRO A 98 0.79 5.69 -6.07
N ARG A 99 -0.21 4.92 -6.53
CA ARG A 99 -1.63 5.08 -6.20
C ARG A 99 -1.94 5.02 -4.70
N PHE A 100 -1.07 4.38 -3.92
CA PHE A 100 -1.18 4.32 -2.46
C PHE A 100 -0.91 5.68 -1.82
N ALA A 101 0.14 6.39 -2.25
CA ALA A 101 0.48 7.72 -1.73
C ALA A 101 -0.65 8.74 -1.94
N TYR A 102 -1.32 8.67 -3.08
CA TYR A 102 -2.47 9.52 -3.41
C TYR A 102 -3.80 9.01 -2.86
N ARG A 103 -3.79 7.98 -1.99
CA ARG A 103 -4.96 7.44 -1.29
C ARG A 103 -6.06 6.91 -2.23
N TYR A 104 -5.72 6.63 -3.49
CA TYR A 104 -6.60 5.98 -4.45
C TYR A 104 -6.68 4.48 -4.18
N PHE A 105 -5.54 3.87 -3.88
CA PHE A 105 -5.45 2.57 -3.22
C PHE A 105 -5.62 2.78 -1.72
N PRO A 106 -6.71 2.27 -1.12
CA PRO A 106 -6.98 2.51 0.29
C PRO A 106 -6.06 1.67 1.19
N GLU A 107 -5.78 2.18 2.39
CA GLU A 107 -5.10 1.40 3.42
C GLU A 107 -5.92 0.15 3.79
N LEU A 108 -5.25 -0.98 4.01
CA LEU A 108 -5.92 -2.22 4.44
C LEU A 108 -6.33 -2.12 5.91
N VAL A 109 -7.53 -2.56 6.25
CA VAL A 109 -8.03 -2.55 7.64
C VAL A 109 -7.33 -3.61 8.50
N GLU A 110 -6.83 -4.68 7.87
CA GLU A 110 -6.11 -5.76 8.52
C GLU A 110 -4.74 -5.97 7.89
N ASN A 111 -3.74 -6.27 8.71
CA ASN A 111 -2.43 -6.70 8.22
C ASN A 111 -2.55 -8.03 7.48
N LYS A 112 -2.22 -8.01 6.19
CA LYS A 112 -2.12 -9.21 5.35
C LYS A 112 -0.65 -9.56 5.10
N SER A 113 -0.35 -10.84 4.89
CA SER A 113 0.99 -11.29 4.48
C SER A 113 1.37 -10.59 3.17
N SER A 114 2.65 -10.20 3.02
CA SER A 114 3.18 -9.53 1.82
C SER A 114 2.96 -10.30 0.51
N HIS A 115 2.70 -11.60 0.58
CA HIS A 115 2.42 -12.48 -0.56
C HIS A 115 0.93 -12.72 -0.80
N THR A 116 0.04 -11.92 -0.19
CA THR A 116 -1.40 -12.04 -0.43
C THR A 116 -1.74 -11.43 -1.78
N LEU A 117 -2.33 -12.21 -2.68
CA LEU A 117 -2.84 -11.71 -3.96
C LEU A 117 -4.19 -11.02 -3.75
N LEU A 118 -4.28 -9.78 -4.20
CA LEU A 118 -5.47 -8.94 -4.10
C LEU A 118 -6.20 -8.89 -5.43
N PHE A 119 -7.53 -8.99 -5.37
CA PHE A 119 -8.42 -8.57 -6.45
C PHE A 119 -8.85 -7.14 -6.17
N ILE A 120 -8.44 -6.20 -7.03
CA ILE A 120 -8.69 -4.77 -6.87
C ILE A 120 -9.62 -4.34 -7.99
N CYS A 121 -10.85 -3.93 -7.68
CA CYS A 121 -11.78 -3.38 -8.65
C CYS A 121 -12.00 -1.88 -8.43
N TYR A 122 -12.26 -1.17 -9.52
CA TYR A 122 -12.44 0.28 -9.47
C TYR A 122 -13.34 0.77 -10.60
N SER A 123 -14.04 1.88 -10.37
CA SER A 123 -14.74 2.60 -11.43
C SER A 123 -13.73 3.24 -12.38
N GLU A 124 -13.95 3.11 -13.69
CA GLU A 124 -13.10 3.75 -14.70
C GLU A 124 -13.16 5.28 -14.59
N GLU A 125 -14.31 5.84 -14.22
CA GLU A 125 -14.51 7.27 -14.02
C GLU A 125 -13.72 7.78 -12.82
N ASN A 126 -13.74 7.04 -11.71
CA ASN A 126 -12.94 7.36 -10.53
C ASN A 126 -11.44 7.24 -10.83
N HIS A 127 -11.04 6.23 -11.62
CA HIS A 127 -9.65 6.08 -12.05
C HIS A 127 -9.20 7.25 -12.92
N HIS A 128 -10.02 7.68 -13.88
CA HIS A 128 -9.73 8.86 -14.70
C HIS A 128 -9.68 10.14 -13.88
N SER A 129 -10.64 10.36 -12.98
CA SER A 129 -10.62 11.50 -12.06
C SER A 129 -9.34 11.50 -11.23
N TYR A 130 -8.89 10.34 -10.76
CA TYR A 130 -7.63 10.21 -10.06
C TYR A 130 -6.42 10.59 -10.93
N LEU A 131 -6.36 10.11 -12.18
CA LEU A 131 -5.25 10.44 -13.08
C LEU A 131 -5.20 11.94 -13.39
N GLU A 132 -6.36 12.58 -13.54
CA GLU A 132 -6.47 14.04 -13.69
C GLU A 132 -6.11 14.78 -12.40
N ASP A 133 -6.53 14.28 -11.23
CA ASP A 133 -6.13 14.82 -9.92
C ASP A 133 -4.60 14.74 -9.75
N ILE A 134 -3.92 13.68 -10.21
CA ILE A 134 -2.45 13.61 -10.20
C ILE A 134 -1.82 14.57 -11.21
N ARG A 135 -2.35 14.66 -12.42
CA ARG A 135 -1.81 15.55 -13.45
C ARG A 135 -1.92 17.02 -13.02
N SER A 136 -3.00 17.39 -12.35
CA SER A 136 -3.24 18.73 -11.81
C SER A 136 -2.49 18.99 -10.49
N ASN A 137 -2.39 17.99 -9.60
CA ASN A 137 -1.63 18.05 -8.34
C ASN A 137 -0.15 17.64 -8.50
N ARG A 138 0.40 17.61 -9.71
CA ARG A 138 1.86 17.55 -9.95
C ARG A 138 2.60 18.81 -9.49
N LYS A 139 1.90 19.80 -8.94
CA LYS A 139 2.48 20.72 -7.96
C LYS A 139 2.48 20.01 -6.61
N MET A 140 3.66 19.61 -6.12
CA MET A 140 3.89 19.02 -4.80
C MET A 140 2.86 19.53 -3.78
N MET A 141 2.12 18.63 -3.15
CA MET A 141 1.13 18.97 -2.13
C MET A 141 1.79 19.80 -1.02
N GLU A 142 1.32 21.05 -0.83
CA GLU A 142 1.79 22.00 0.20
C GLU A 142 1.87 21.36 1.59
N ARG A 143 0.98 20.41 1.91
CA ARG A 143 0.93 19.73 3.21
C ARG A 143 2.15 18.83 3.49
N ASP A 144 2.72 18.20 2.46
CA ASP A 144 3.94 17.40 2.61
C ASP A 144 5.18 18.31 2.66
N GLN A 145 5.13 19.49 2.03
CA GLN A 145 6.15 20.54 2.20
C GLN A 145 6.11 21.13 3.61
N GLU A 146 4.92 21.42 4.15
CA GLU A 146 4.73 21.93 5.52
C GLU A 146 5.28 20.95 6.56
N LEU A 147 4.96 19.66 6.47
CA LEU A 147 5.49 18.65 7.40
C LEU A 147 7.01 18.50 7.25
N SER A 148 7.53 18.55 6.03
CA SER A 148 8.98 18.48 5.77
C SER A 148 9.70 19.71 6.33
N GLU A 149 9.11 20.90 6.20
CA GLU A 149 9.62 22.14 6.81
C GLU A 149 9.56 22.09 8.34
N GLU A 150 8.49 21.59 8.92
CA GLU A 150 8.35 21.41 10.37
C GLU A 150 9.41 20.46 10.93
N ILE A 151 9.64 19.32 10.26
CA ILE A 151 10.71 18.37 10.61
C ILE A 151 12.09 19.02 10.49
N MET A 152 12.33 19.80 9.43
CA MET A 152 13.62 20.46 9.22
C MET A 152 13.87 21.59 10.23
N ASN A 153 12.83 22.29 10.66
CA ASN A 153 12.91 23.27 11.73
C ASN A 153 13.21 22.60 13.08
N LEU A 154 12.48 21.52 13.42
CA LEU A 154 12.75 20.73 14.62
C LEU A 154 14.18 20.16 14.62
N TYR A 155 14.67 19.66 13.49
CA TYR A 155 16.04 19.17 13.36
C TYR A 155 17.08 20.27 13.64
N ARG A 156 16.84 21.50 13.17
CA ARG A 156 17.74 22.65 13.44
C ARG A 156 17.75 23.03 14.91
N GLU A 157 16.59 22.98 15.57
CA GLU A 157 16.47 23.27 17.00
C GLU A 157 17.14 22.20 17.88
N LEU A 158 16.98 20.93 17.53
CA LEU A 158 17.55 19.80 18.27
C LEU A 158 19.04 19.59 18.01
N LYS A 159 19.59 20.17 16.94
CA LYS A 159 21.00 20.02 16.59
C LYS A 159 21.88 20.58 17.72
N PRO A 160 22.91 19.85 18.18
CA PRO A 160 23.81 20.33 19.23
C PRO A 160 24.43 21.67 18.86
N THR A 161 24.39 22.62 19.80
CA THR A 161 25.03 23.93 19.62
C THR A 161 26.56 23.80 19.73
N GLN A 162 27.28 24.76 19.13
CA GLN A 162 28.74 24.78 19.20
C GLN A 162 29.23 24.85 20.66
N ALA A 163 28.55 25.61 21.52
CA ALA A 163 28.85 25.68 22.95
C ALA A 163 28.78 24.30 23.63
N MET A 164 27.75 23.50 23.35
CA MET A 164 27.63 22.14 23.90
C MET A 164 28.76 21.22 23.42
N ILE A 165 29.20 21.38 22.17
CA ILE A 165 30.33 20.61 21.61
C ILE A 165 31.65 21.01 22.30
N ASP A 166 31.85 22.31 22.51
CA ASP A 166 33.04 22.85 23.16
C ASP A 166 33.10 22.44 24.64
N ASP A 167 31.96 22.44 25.35
CA ASP A 167 31.86 21.97 26.73
C ASP A 167 32.19 20.47 26.84
N ARG A 168 31.68 19.64 25.92
CA ARG A 168 32.02 18.21 25.86
C ARG A 168 33.52 18.00 25.65
N ARG A 169 34.13 18.77 24.74
CA ARG A 169 35.59 18.73 24.48
C ARG A 169 36.39 19.20 25.70
N SER A 170 35.95 20.26 26.35
CA SER A 170 36.55 20.79 27.58
C SER A 170 36.53 19.75 28.71
N LEU A 171 35.37 19.11 28.93
CA LEU A 171 35.23 18.05 29.92
C LEU A 171 36.14 16.86 29.62
N LYS A 172 36.16 16.37 28.37
CA LYS A 172 37.07 15.30 27.92
C LYS A 172 38.52 15.63 28.28
N ASN A 173 38.98 16.83 27.93
CA ASN A 173 40.36 17.25 28.17
C ASN A 173 40.68 17.37 29.67
N ARG A 174 39.73 17.86 30.48
CA ARG A 174 39.88 17.93 31.94
C ARG A 174 39.99 16.55 32.58
N ILE A 175 39.21 15.57 32.11
CA ILE A 175 39.29 14.19 32.58
C ILE A 175 40.63 13.57 32.17
N GLN A 176 41.03 13.73 30.91
CA GLN A 176 42.33 13.25 30.40
C GLN A 176 43.49 13.83 31.22
N TYR A 177 43.46 15.13 31.51
CA TYR A 177 44.47 15.79 32.32
C TYR A 177 44.55 15.18 33.72
N ARG A 178 43.41 14.95 34.38
CA ARG A 178 43.38 14.33 35.71
C ARG A 178 43.93 12.90 35.69
N LEU A 179 43.58 12.10 34.69
CA LEU A 179 44.10 10.72 34.56
C LEU A 179 45.62 10.71 34.39
N ASN A 180 46.18 11.63 33.59
CA ASN A 180 47.62 11.76 33.41
C ASN A 180 48.35 12.17 34.70
N GLN A 181 47.69 12.89 35.60
CA GLN A 181 48.28 13.28 36.90
C GLN A 181 48.27 12.12 37.90
N VAL A 182 47.22 11.30 37.92
CA VAL A 182 47.07 10.20 38.87
C VAL A 182 47.87 8.96 38.44
N TRP A 183 47.89 8.66 37.13
CA TRP A 183 48.57 7.49 36.56
C TRP A 183 49.41 7.89 35.33
N PRO A 184 50.55 8.58 35.52
CA PRO A 184 51.34 9.12 34.41
C PRO A 184 51.90 8.05 33.46
N ASP A 185 52.15 6.83 33.95
CA ASP A 185 52.83 5.77 33.19
C ASP A 185 51.89 4.83 32.42
N MET A 186 50.56 5.00 32.55
CA MET A 186 49.58 4.04 31.99
C MET A 186 49.00 4.40 30.61
N ASP A 187 49.50 5.47 29.96
CA ASP A 187 49.06 5.98 28.64
C ASP A 187 47.53 5.91 28.39
N LEU A 188 46.75 6.28 29.40
CA LEU A 188 45.28 6.24 29.32
C LEU A 188 44.76 7.27 28.30
N LYS A 189 43.75 6.91 27.50
CA LYS A 189 43.10 7.83 26.54
C LYS A 189 41.60 7.92 26.79
N VAL A 190 41.09 9.14 26.84
CA VAL A 190 39.65 9.42 26.92
C VAL A 190 39.10 9.63 25.52
N ALA A 191 37.96 9.00 25.21
CA ALA A 191 37.22 9.19 23.97
C ALA A 191 35.74 9.46 24.28
N VAL A 192 35.10 10.28 23.44
CA VAL A 192 33.64 10.50 23.49
C VAL A 192 33.01 9.55 22.47
N PHE A 193 31.97 8.85 22.88
CA PHE A 193 31.21 7.92 22.05
C PHE A 193 29.71 8.04 22.36
N GLY A 194 28.87 7.53 21.45
CA GLY A 194 27.40 7.66 21.50
C GLY A 194 26.87 8.75 20.58
#